data_AF-A0A1V5GFL8-F1
#
_entry.id   AF-A0A1V5GFL8-F1
#
_cell.length_a   1.000
_cell.length_b   1.000
_cell.length_c   1.000
_cell.angle_alpha   90.00
_cell.angle_beta   90.00
_cell.angle_gamma   90.00
#
_symmetry.space_group_name_H-M   'P 1'
#
loop_
_entity.id
_entity.type
_entity.pdbx_description
1 polymer ?
#
loop_
_entity_poly.entity_id
_entity_poly.type
_entity_poly.pdbx_seq_one_letter_code
_entity_poly.pdbx_strand_id
1 'polypeptide(L)'
;MNVLGKYFENVTLNMCWMHIMGPEMSRRALREWLDAVPVTKLFAFGGDYQVVEKVYGHLTLARWNVAVVLAESIRAGRMTREQALRVARLWFHDNPKRWYGF
;
A
#
# COMPACT_ATOMS: atom_id res chain seq x y z
N MET A 1 9.17 9.99 -5.51
CA MET A 1 7.98 10.11 -4.64
C MET A 1 8.30 10.13 -3.14
N ASN A 2 9.31 9.38 -2.66
CA ASN A 2 9.56 9.14 -1.23
C ASN A 2 9.75 10.43 -0.43
N VAL A 3 10.54 11.38 -0.95
CA VAL A 3 10.79 12.68 -0.32
C VAL A 3 9.49 13.46 -0.12
N LEU A 4 8.61 13.50 -1.13
CA LEU A 4 7.35 14.24 -1.04
C LEU A 4 6.43 13.61 0.01
N GLY A 5 6.23 12.30 -0.04
CA GLY A 5 5.39 11.57 0.92
C GLY A 5 5.94 11.63 2.35
N LYS A 6 7.26 11.73 2.52
CA LYS A 6 7.90 11.86 3.84
C LYS A 6 7.72 13.24 4.44
N TYR A 7 8.02 14.30 3.68
CA TYR A 7 8.18 15.65 4.25
C TYR A 7 6.94 16.54 4.20
N PHE A 8 6.02 16.34 3.26
CA PHE A 8 4.85 17.21 3.14
C PHE A 8 3.61 16.57 3.76
N GLU A 9 3.10 17.14 4.86
CA GLU A 9 1.98 16.58 5.63
C GLU A 9 0.72 16.32 4.80
N ASN A 10 0.43 17.20 3.84
CA ASN A 10 -0.73 17.14 2.95
C ASN A 10 -0.55 16.20 1.73
N VAL A 11 0.61 15.54 1.58
CA VAL A 11 0.87 14.61 0.47
C VAL A 11 0.67 13.18 0.92
N THR A 12 -0.17 12.43 0.21
CA THR A 12 -0.42 10.99 0.43
C THR A 12 -0.03 10.20 -0.81
N LEU A 13 0.60 9.04 -0.64
CA LEU A 13 1.00 8.17 -1.75
C LEU A 13 -0.11 7.15 -2.04
N ASN A 14 -0.44 6.99 -3.32
CA ASN A 14 -1.54 6.13 -3.76
C ASN A 14 -1.03 5.12 -4.79
N MET A 15 -1.29 3.83 -4.55
CA MET A 15 -0.94 2.73 -5.46
C MET A 15 -1.96 2.47 -6.57
N CYS A 16 -2.79 3.45 -6.91
CA CYS A 16 -3.76 3.35 -7.99
C CYS A 16 -3.10 2.79 -9.25
N TRP A 17 -3.68 1.69 -9.77
CA TRP A 17 -3.19 0.89 -10.90
C TRP A 17 -1.79 0.25 -10.77
N MET A 18 -0.98 0.54 -9.75
CA MET A 18 0.41 0.09 -9.72
C MET A 18 0.57 -1.43 -9.80
N HIS A 19 -0.31 -2.17 -9.13
CA HIS A 19 -0.22 -3.64 -9.07
C HIS A 19 -0.52 -4.32 -10.41
N ILE A 20 -1.34 -3.70 -11.26
CA ILE A 20 -1.63 -4.19 -12.61
C ILE A 20 -0.58 -3.72 -13.63
N MET A 21 0.12 -2.62 -13.35
CA MET A 21 1.26 -2.19 -14.18
C MET A 21 2.47 -3.12 -14.02
N GLY A 22 2.69 -3.64 -12.81
CA GLY A 22 3.71 -4.66 -12.60
C GLY A 22 3.93 -5.02 -11.13
N PRO A 23 4.01 -6.32 -10.79
CA PRO A 23 4.19 -6.76 -9.42
C PRO A 23 5.56 -6.36 -8.85
N GLU A 24 6.65 -6.47 -9.62
CA GLU A 24 7.99 -6.13 -9.11
C GLU A 24 8.14 -4.63 -8.83
N MET A 25 7.66 -3.79 -9.74
CA MET A 25 7.63 -2.34 -9.55
C MET A 25 6.85 -1.96 -8.29
N SER A 26 5.67 -2.58 -8.10
CA SER A 26 4.84 -2.34 -6.92
C SER A 26 5.56 -2.73 -5.62
N ARG A 27 6.18 -3.91 -5.59
CA ARG A 27 6.90 -4.40 -4.41
C ARG A 27 8.13 -3.56 -4.10
N ARG A 28 8.89 -3.12 -5.11
CA ARG A 28 10.01 -2.19 -4.93
C ARG A 28 9.55 -0.88 -4.31
N ALA A 29 8.51 -0.24 -4.87
CA ALA A 29 7.97 1.01 -4.33
C ALA A 29 7.48 0.84 -2.88
N LEU A 30 6.74 -0.24 -2.59
CA LEU A 30 6.27 -0.55 -1.25
C LEU A 30 7.41 -0.77 -0.24
N ARG A 31 8.49 -1.46 -0.64
CA ARG A 31 9.68 -1.63 0.22
C ARG A 31 10.28 -0.28 0.59
N GLU A 32 10.52 0.56 -0.40
CA GLU A 32 11.09 1.88 -0.18
C GLU A 32 10.18 2.78 0.67
N TRP A 33 8.88 2.75 0.42
CA TRP A 33 7.92 3.57 1.17
C TRP A 33 7.70 3.09 2.59
N LEU A 34 7.75 1.78 2.84
CA LEU A 34 7.67 1.23 4.18
C LEU A 34 8.83 1.71 5.06
N ASP A 35 10.00 1.93 4.46
CA ASP A 35 11.20 2.39 5.17
C ASP A 35 11.25 3.92 5.32
N ALA A 36 10.69 4.67 4.38
CA ALA A 36 10.89 6.12 4.30
C ALA A 36 9.66 6.97 4.65
N VAL A 37 8.44 6.44 4.49
CA VAL A 37 7.19 7.22 4.54
C VAL A 37 6.33 6.75 5.71
N PRO A 38 5.73 7.66 6.50
CA PRO A 38 4.78 7.26 7.54
C PRO A 38 3.67 6.36 6.98
N VAL A 39 3.45 5.20 7.60
CA VAL A 39 2.47 4.21 7.13
C VAL A 39 1.03 4.74 7.09
N THR A 40 0.75 5.87 7.74
CA THR A 40 -0.53 6.59 7.73
C THR A 40 -0.80 7.37 6.44
N LYS A 41 0.19 7.46 5.53
CA LYS A 41 0.18 8.28 4.31
C LYS A 41 0.27 7.46 3.03
N LEU A 42 -0.22 6.22 3.07
CA LEU A 42 -0.21 5.32 1.92
C LEU A 42 -1.56 4.63 1.73
N PHE A 43 -2.01 4.54 0.48
CA PHE A 43 -3.10 3.67 0.03
C PHE A 43 -2.54 2.53 -0.80
N ALA A 44 -2.86 1.30 -0.41
CA ALA A 44 -2.38 0.09 -1.08
C ALA A 44 -3.19 -0.30 -2.32
N PHE A 45 -4.34 0.33 -2.58
CA PHE A 45 -5.21 -0.07 -3.68
C PHE A 45 -6.07 1.11 -4.16
N GLY A 46 -6.35 1.11 -5.46
CA GLY A 46 -7.23 2.07 -6.12
C GLY A 46 -7.31 1.78 -7.61
N GLY A 47 -8.44 2.14 -8.22
CA GLY A 47 -8.65 2.03 -9.65
C GLY A 47 -10.01 2.61 -10.04
N ASP A 48 -10.14 2.96 -11.31
CA ASP A 48 -11.30 3.56 -11.95
C ASP A 48 -12.05 2.53 -12.81
N TYR A 49 -12.31 1.35 -12.23
CA TYR A 49 -13.00 0.29 -12.96
C TYR A 49 -14.51 0.49 -12.92
N GLN A 50 -15.15 0.23 -14.07
CA GLN A 50 -16.60 0.07 -14.19
C GLN A 50 -17.05 -1.41 -14.24
N VAL A 51 -16.12 -2.34 -14.02
CA VAL A 51 -16.33 -3.79 -14.13
C VAL A 51 -15.88 -4.45 -12.82
N VAL A 52 -16.79 -5.15 -12.15
CA VAL A 52 -16.60 -5.71 -10.80
C VAL A 52 -15.48 -6.75 -10.77
N GLU A 53 -15.38 -7.58 -11.80
CA GLU A 53 -14.35 -8.61 -11.94
C GLU A 53 -12.95 -8.00 -12.01
N LYS A 54 -12.81 -6.84 -12.66
CA LYS A 54 -11.53 -6.11 -12.72
C LYS A 54 -11.15 -5.54 -11.35
N VAL A 55 -12.13 -5.03 -10.60
CA VAL A 55 -11.90 -4.56 -9.22
C VAL A 55 -11.37 -5.71 -8.37
N TYR A 56 -12.05 -6.86 -8.39
CA TYR A 56 -11.65 -8.03 -7.61
C TYR A 56 -10.27 -8.57 -8.01
N GLY A 57 -10.02 -8.70 -9.32
CA GLY A 57 -8.72 -9.15 -9.83
C GLY A 57 -7.58 -8.23 -9.42
N HIS A 58 -7.74 -6.92 -9.58
CA HIS A 58 -6.73 -5.96 -9.15
C HIS A 58 -6.53 -5.97 -7.63
N LEU A 59 -7.60 -6.03 -6.83
CA LEU A 59 -7.50 -6.09 -5.37
C LEU A 59 -6.73 -7.35 -4.91
N THR A 60 -6.94 -8.47 -5.59
CA THR A 60 -6.22 -9.72 -5.31
C THR A 60 -4.72 -9.56 -5.55
N LEU A 61 -4.31 -8.94 -6.67
CA LEU A 61 -2.92 -8.63 -6.96
C LEU A 61 -2.30 -7.66 -5.94
N ALA A 62 -3.06 -6.64 -5.55
CA ALA A 62 -2.63 -5.67 -4.54
C ALA A 62 -2.35 -6.35 -3.20
N ARG A 63 -3.29 -7.17 -2.71
CA ARG A 63 -3.15 -7.93 -1.46
C ARG A 63 -1.95 -8.87 -1.52
N TRP A 64 -1.73 -9.56 -2.64
CA TRP A 64 -0.58 -10.42 -2.82
C TRP A 64 0.75 -9.66 -2.71
N ASN A 65 0.89 -8.55 -3.45
CA ASN A 65 2.12 -7.77 -3.46
C ASN A 65 2.42 -7.12 -2.10
N VAL A 66 1.40 -6.60 -1.41
CA VAL A 66 1.55 -6.05 -0.06
C VAL A 66 1.93 -7.15 0.94
N ALA A 67 1.30 -8.32 0.86
CA ALA A 67 1.63 -9.44 1.74
C ALA A 67 3.09 -9.89 1.58
N VAL A 68 3.61 -9.94 0.36
CA VAL A 68 5.02 -10.26 0.10
C VAL A 68 5.96 -9.28 0.80
N VAL A 69 5.76 -7.97 0.60
CA VAL A 69 6.63 -6.93 1.19
C VAL A 69 6.56 -6.93 2.72
N LEU A 70 5.37 -7.07 3.28
CA LEU A 70 5.22 -7.13 4.74
C LEU A 70 5.84 -8.41 5.31
N ALA A 71 5.69 -9.56 4.64
CA ALA A 71 6.34 -10.81 5.05
C ALA A 71 7.87 -10.72 5.00
N GLU A 72 8.43 -10.06 3.98
CA GLU A 72 9.87 -9.78 3.90
C GLU A 72 10.35 -8.93 5.08
N SER A 73 9.59 -7.91 5.46
CA SER A 73 9.92 -7.06 6.62
C SER A 73 9.86 -7.82 7.95
N ILE A 74 8.89 -8.74 8.10
CA ILE A 74 8.82 -9.65 9.25
C ILE A 74 10.04 -10.57 9.30
N ARG A 75 10.40 -11.21 8.18
CA ARG A 75 11.57 -12.11 8.11
C ARG A 75 12.88 -11.39 8.42
N ALA A 76 12.97 -10.10 8.06
CA ALA A 76 14.10 -9.25 8.38
C ALA A 76 14.13 -8.78 9.85
N GLY A 77 13.15 -9.16 10.68
CA GLY A 77 13.07 -8.75 12.08
C GLY A 77 12.71 -7.26 12.28
N ARG A 78 12.27 -6.57 11.23
CA ARG A 78 11.97 -5.12 11.27
C ARG A 78 10.56 -4.82 11.77
N MET A 79 9.67 -5.82 11.75
CA MET A 79 8.32 -5.73 12.30
C MET A 79 7.78 -7.09 12.73
N THR A 80 6.87 -7.07 13.69
CA THR A 80 6.08 -8.22 14.13
C THR A 80 4.92 -8.49 13.18
N ARG A 81 4.33 -9.68 13.30
CA ARG A 81 3.12 -10.04 12.56
C ARG A 81 1.94 -9.13 12.91
N GLU A 82 1.75 -8.76 14.18
CA GLU A 82 0.65 -7.84 14.53
C GLU A 82 0.86 -6.44 13.93
N GLN A 83 2.10 -5.93 13.93
CA GLN A 83 2.42 -4.66 13.27
C GLN A 83 2.11 -4.72 11.78
N ALA A 84 2.52 -5.78 11.09
CA ALA A 84 2.25 -5.97 9.66
C ALA A 84 0.76 -5.97 9.35
N LEU A 85 -0.05 -6.68 10.15
CA LEU A 85 -1.51 -6.70 9.99
C LEU A 85 -2.14 -5.32 10.21
N ARG A 86 -1.64 -4.55 11.19
CA ARG A 86 -2.08 -3.16 11.39
C ARG A 86 -1.73 -2.28 10.21
N VAL A 87 -0.53 -2.40 9.65
CA VAL A 87 -0.10 -1.66 8.45
C VAL A 87 -0.99 -2.01 7.25
N ALA A 88 -1.28 -3.29 7.02
CA ALA A 88 -2.19 -3.70 5.96
C ALA A 88 -3.60 -3.09 6.12
N ARG A 89 -4.15 -3.09 7.34
CA ARG A 89 -5.45 -2.47 7.62
C ARG A 89 -5.44 -0.96 7.37
N LEU A 90 -4.37 -0.27 7.78
CA LEU A 90 -4.19 1.14 7.47
C LEU A 90 -4.21 1.39 5.96
N TRP A 91 -3.40 0.65 5.21
CA TRP A 91 -3.23 0.90 3.78
C TRP A 91 -4.45 0.55 2.92
N PHE A 92 -5.17 -0.52 3.24
CA PHE A 92 -6.34 -0.95 2.47
C PHE A 92 -7.65 -0.30 2.90
N HIS A 93 -7.73 0.22 4.13
CA HIS A 93 -9.01 0.65 4.69
C HIS A 93 -8.92 1.97 5.46
N ASP A 94 -8.18 2.03 6.57
CA ASP A 94 -8.32 3.16 7.50
C ASP A 94 -7.76 4.48 6.91
N ASN A 95 -6.63 4.43 6.21
CA ASN A 95 -6.05 5.60 5.55
C ASN A 95 -6.95 6.14 4.42
N PRO A 96 -7.36 5.32 3.42
CA PRO A 96 -8.23 5.83 2.37
C PRO A 96 -9.59 6.29 2.92
N LYS A 97 -10.18 5.56 3.87
CA LYS A 97 -11.45 5.97 4.51
C LYS A 97 -11.34 7.37 5.12
N ARG A 98 -10.31 7.62 5.93
CA ARG A 98 -10.06 8.92 6.56
C ARG A 98 -9.83 10.02 5.53
N TRP A 99 -9.10 9.74 4.45
CA TRP A 99 -8.75 10.74 3.44
C TRP A 99 -9.92 11.13 2.54
N TYR A 100 -10.72 10.15 2.09
CA TYR A 100 -11.87 10.40 1.23
C TYR A 100 -13.12 10.87 2.00
N GLY A 101 -13.12 10.80 3.33
CA GLY A 101 -14.20 11.31 4.16
C GLY A 101 -15.43 10.39 4.27
N PHE A 102 -15.23 9.07 4.24
CA PHE A 102 -16.26 8.05 4.46
C PHE A 102 -16.33 7.57 5.92
#